data_AF-A0A565BIZ6-F1
#
_entry.id   AF-A0A565BIZ6-F1
#
_cell.length_a   1.000
_cell.length_b   1.000
_cell.length_c   1.000
_cell.angle_alpha   90.00
_cell.angle_beta   90.00
_cell.angle_gamma   90.00
#
_symmetry.space_group_name_H-M   'P 1'
#
loop_
_entity.id
_entity.type
_entity.pdbx_description
1 polymer ?
#
loop_
_entity_poly.entity_id
_entity_poly.type
_entity_poly.pdbx_seq_one_letter_code
_entity_poly.pdbx_strand_id
1 'polypeptide(L)'
;MAMSYLYGKKFVPTPTPLILALREELYPQPYAEIVWSQARNQCAKEDLYYPQSFVQDLFWKSAHMFSENILNRWPFNKFIRQKALGTAMELIHYYDESTQYITGGAVPKVNNSLYTIPSHSIMFLH
;
A
#
# COMPACT_ATOMS: atom_id res chain seq x y z
N MET A 1 -2.51 -4.10 -8.11
CA MET A 1 -1.75 -3.12 -8.90
C MET A 1 -1.72 -1.74 -8.21
N ALA A 2 -2.85 -1.09 -7.97
CA ALA A 2 -2.88 0.20 -7.27
C ALA A 2 -2.35 0.13 -5.82
N MET A 3 -2.76 -0.87 -5.04
CA MET A 3 -2.28 -1.04 -3.65
C MET A 3 -0.77 -1.26 -3.55
N SER A 4 -0.18 -2.06 -4.44
CA SER A 4 1.27 -2.29 -4.50
C SER A 4 2.03 -1.02 -4.87
N TYR A 5 1.47 -0.16 -5.73
CA TYR A 5 2.04 1.14 -6.05
C TYR A 5 2.01 2.09 -4.84
N LEU A 6 0.87 2.19 -4.14
CA LEU A 6 0.74 3.04 -2.94
C LEU A 6 1.68 2.59 -1.82
N TYR A 7 1.74 1.28 -1.55
CA TYR A 7 2.67 0.69 -0.59
C TYR A 7 4.14 0.95 -0.99
N GLY A 8 4.45 0.76 -2.28
CA GLY A 8 5.76 1.05 -2.86
C GLY A 8 6.11 2.55 -2.84
N LYS A 9 5.14 3.46 -2.85
CA LYS A 9 5.38 4.90 -2.71
C LYS A 9 5.50 5.35 -1.25
N LYS A 10 5.03 4.52 -0.30
CA LYS A 10 4.85 4.89 1.12
C LYS A 10 4.06 6.19 1.24
N PHE A 11 2.94 6.27 0.52
CA PHE A 11 2.09 7.45 0.55
C PHE A 11 1.48 7.61 1.95
N VAL A 12 1.71 8.76 2.59
CA VAL A 12 1.18 9.10 3.91
C VAL A 12 0.45 10.44 3.78
N PRO A 13 -0.81 10.55 4.20
CA PRO A 13 -1.53 11.82 4.18
C PRO A 13 -0.93 12.81 5.19
N THR A 14 -0.99 14.10 4.87
CA THR A 14 -0.60 15.18 5.81
C THR A 14 -1.46 15.07 7.08
N PRO A 15 -0.87 15.14 8.29
CA PRO A 15 -1.64 15.00 9.53
C PRO A 15 -2.59 16.19 9.70
N THR A 16 -3.88 15.95 9.52
CA THR A 16 -4.95 16.91 9.82
C THR A 16 -5.48 16.69 11.24
N PRO A 17 -6.14 17.69 11.85
CA PRO A 17 -6.74 17.53 13.19
C PRO A 17 -7.69 16.33 13.27
N LEU A 18 -8.44 16.04 12.20
CA LEU A 18 -9.30 14.87 12.10
C LEU A 18 -8.52 13.55 12.15
N ILE A 19 -7.37 13.47 11.45
CA ILE A 19 -6.52 12.27 11.48
C ILE A 19 -5.95 12.03 12.89
N LEU A 20 -5.60 13.10 13.61
CA LEU A 20 -5.11 12.98 14.98
C LEU A 20 -6.22 12.47 15.92
N ALA A 21 -7.43 13.00 15.83
CA ALA A 21 -8.58 12.51 16.60
C ALA A 21 -8.88 11.03 16.32
N LEU A 22 -8.87 10.63 15.04
CA LEU A 22 -9.10 9.23 14.65
C LEU A 22 -8.04 8.28 15.22
N ARG A 23 -6.79 8.72 15.37
CA ARG A 23 -5.72 7.90 15.97
C ARG A 23 -5.95 7.66 17.46
N GLU A 24 -6.64 8.54 18.16
CA GLU A 24 -6.99 8.35 19.57
C GLU A 24 -8.24 7.49 19.74
N GLU A 25 -9.19 7.55 18.79
CA GLU A 25 -10.44 6.79 18.84
C GLU A 25 -10.28 5.32 18.39
N LEU A 26 -9.49 5.08 17.33
CA LEU A 26 -9.41 3.76 16.70
C LEU A 26 -8.55 2.75 17.46
N TYR A 27 -7.60 3.20 18.28
CA TYR A 27 -6.63 2.33 18.93
C TYR A 27 -6.82 2.32 20.45
N PRO A 28 -6.81 1.14 21.09
CA PRO A 28 -6.96 1.04 22.54
C PRO A 28 -5.70 1.48 23.31
N GLN A 29 -4.59 1.74 22.60
CA GLN A 29 -3.30 2.13 23.17
C GLN A 29 -2.82 3.44 22.51
N PRO A 30 -1.97 4.23 23.20
CA PRO A 30 -1.40 5.44 22.62
C PRO A 30 -0.71 5.17 21.28
N TYR A 31 -1.08 5.91 20.23
CA TYR A 31 -0.58 5.69 18.86
C TYR A 31 0.96 5.66 18.77
N ALA A 32 1.66 6.40 19.64
CA ALA A 32 3.11 6.45 19.70
C ALA A 32 3.77 5.18 20.27
N GLU A 33 3.04 4.40 21.07
CA GLU A 33 3.54 3.18 21.71
C GLU A 33 3.28 1.92 20.88
N ILE A 34 2.49 2.04 19.81
CA ILE A 34 2.11 0.92 18.95
C ILE A 34 3.33 0.39 18.18
N VAL A 35 3.68 -0.87 18.44
CA VAL A 35 4.72 -1.58 17.71
C VAL A 35 4.16 -2.12 16.38
N TRP A 36 4.19 -1.29 15.33
CA TRP A 36 3.66 -1.60 14.00
C TRP A 36 4.24 -2.87 13.34
N SER A 37 5.44 -3.29 13.74
CA SER A 37 6.05 -4.51 13.21
C SER A 37 5.30 -5.78 13.65
N GLN A 38 4.72 -5.78 14.85
CA GLN A 38 3.93 -6.88 15.41
C GLN A 38 2.48 -6.85 14.92
N ALA A 39 1.92 -5.66 14.70
CA ALA A 39 0.55 -5.46 14.23
C ALA A 39 0.25 -6.18 12.89
N ARG A 40 1.27 -6.48 12.08
CA ARG A 40 1.11 -7.14 10.77
C ARG A 40 0.57 -8.57 10.84
N ASN A 41 0.79 -9.28 11.94
CA ASN A 41 0.31 -10.64 12.15
C ASN A 41 -0.87 -10.69 13.14
N GLN A 42 -1.35 -9.52 13.59
CA GLN A 42 -2.47 -9.42 14.51
C GLN A 42 -3.76 -9.33 13.72
N CYS A 43 -4.64 -10.30 13.91
CA CYS A 43 -6.00 -10.31 13.40
C CYS A 43 -6.91 -10.81 14.53
N ALA A 44 -8.11 -10.25 14.66
CA ALA A 44 -9.10 -10.77 15.61
C ALA A 44 -9.44 -12.21 15.25
N LYS A 45 -9.65 -13.07 16.25
CA LYS A 45 -9.92 -14.50 16.01
C LYS A 45 -11.29 -14.69 15.33
N GLU A 46 -12.19 -13.78 15.63
CA GLU A 46 -13.57 -13.70 15.15
C GLU A 46 -13.62 -13.31 13.65
N ASP A 47 -12.68 -12.49 13.18
CA ASP A 47 -12.58 -12.04 11.78
C ASP A 47 -11.72 -12.98 10.92
N LEU A 48 -11.04 -13.96 11.53
CA LEU A 48 -10.15 -14.88 10.83
C LEU A 48 -10.93 -15.99 10.13
N TYR A 49 -11.53 -15.66 8.99
CA TYR A 49 -12.29 -16.63 8.19
C TYR A 49 -11.39 -17.68 7.49
N TYR A 50 -10.17 -17.30 7.11
CA TYR A 50 -9.16 -18.21 6.57
C TYR A 50 -7.91 -18.19 7.46
N PRO A 51 -7.65 -19.24 8.26
CA PRO A 51 -6.45 -19.30 9.07
C PRO A 51 -5.22 -19.45 8.17
N GLN A 52 -4.21 -18.62 8.45
CA GLN A 52 -2.96 -18.65 7.71
C GLN A 52 -2.22 -19.97 7.99
N SER A 53 -1.76 -20.64 6.94
CA SER A 53 -1.03 -21.90 7.10
C SER A 53 0.42 -21.64 7.54
N PHE A 54 1.03 -22.61 8.23
CA PHE A 54 2.43 -22.53 8.65
C PHE A 54 3.40 -22.28 7.48
N VAL A 55 3.11 -22.86 6.32
CA VAL A 55 3.92 -22.66 5.10
C VAL A 55 3.78 -21.23 4.58
N GLN A 56 2.56 -20.67 4.62
CA GLN A 56 2.32 -19.28 4.24
C GLN A 56 3.05 -18.32 5.19
N ASP A 57 3.01 -18.57 6.50
CA ASP A 57 3.76 -17.79 7.50
C ASP A 57 5.25 -17.78 7.23
N LEU A 58 5.83 -18.95 6.95
CA LEU A 58 7.25 -19.07 6.65
C LEU A 58 7.61 -18.33 5.35
N PHE A 59 6.78 -18.47 4.32
CA PHE A 59 6.97 -17.77 3.05
C PHE A 59 6.94 -16.26 3.23
N TRP A 60 5.92 -15.72 3.92
CA TRP A 60 5.79 -14.29 4.17
C TRP A 60 6.93 -13.74 5.02
N LYS A 61 7.36 -14.45 6.06
CA LYS A 61 8.53 -14.05 6.87
C LYS A 61 9.81 -14.00 6.05
N SER A 62 10.04 -15.01 5.21
CA SER A 62 11.20 -15.08 4.32
C SER A 62 11.20 -13.95 3.28
N ALA A 63 10.07 -13.80 2.57
CA ALA A 63 9.88 -12.73 1.59
C ALA A 63 10.07 -11.35 2.23
N HIS A 64 9.56 -11.17 3.45
CA HIS A 64 9.67 -9.93 4.17
C HIS A 64 11.13 -9.62 4.56
N MET A 65 11.84 -10.58 5.16
CA MET A 65 13.26 -10.44 5.50
C MET A 65 14.12 -10.14 4.25
N PHE A 66 13.85 -10.80 3.13
CA PHE A 66 14.53 -10.54 1.86
C PHE A 66 14.21 -9.13 1.36
N SER A 67 12.92 -8.74 1.38
CA SER A 67 12.49 -7.41 0.95
C SER A 67 13.11 -6.30 1.81
N GLU A 68 13.16 -6.48 3.13
CA GLU A 68 13.70 -5.46 4.03
C GLU A 68 15.22 -5.36 3.95
N ASN A 69 15.94 -6.48 3.79
CA ASN A 69 17.40 -6.46 3.80
C ASN A 69 18.02 -6.19 2.42
N ILE A 70 17.45 -6.75 1.34
CA ILE A 70 18.04 -6.68 0.01
C ILE A 70 17.43 -5.56 -0.81
N LEU A 71 16.10 -5.38 -0.76
CA LEU A 71 15.45 -4.31 -1.50
C LEU A 71 15.57 -2.94 -0.81
N ASN A 72 15.89 -2.85 0.48
CA ASN A 72 16.21 -1.54 1.08
C ASN A 72 17.69 -1.14 0.96
N ARG A 73 18.60 -2.06 0.61
CA ARG A 73 20.02 -1.76 0.50
C ARG A 73 20.32 -0.98 -0.79
N TRP A 74 21.14 0.05 -0.67
CA TRP A 74 21.65 0.81 -1.82
C TRP A 74 22.60 -0.08 -2.63
N PRO A 75 22.57 -0.07 -3.98
CA PRO A 75 21.81 0.79 -4.90
C PRO A 75 20.48 0.20 -5.42
N PHE A 76 20.21 -1.09 -5.14
CA PHE A 76 19.06 -1.81 -5.70
C PHE A 76 17.71 -1.23 -5.30
N ASN A 77 17.58 -0.67 -4.10
CA ASN A 77 16.36 0.00 -3.65
C ASN A 77 15.88 1.06 -4.64
N LYS A 78 16.77 1.99 -5.03
CA LYS A 78 16.37 3.12 -5.86
C LYS A 78 15.99 2.67 -7.28
N PHE A 79 16.80 1.79 -7.89
CA PHE A 79 16.57 1.34 -9.25
C PHE A 79 15.40 0.37 -9.40
N ILE A 80 15.35 -0.68 -8.59
CA ILE A 80 14.29 -1.71 -8.70
C ILE A 80 12.95 -1.10 -8.31
N ARG A 81 12.90 -0.32 -7.23
CA ARG A 81 11.64 0.30 -6.77
C ARG A 81 11.11 1.32 -7.77
N GLN A 82 11.96 2.20 -8.31
CA GLN A 82 11.51 3.18 -9.31
C GLN A 82 11.03 2.50 -10.59
N LYS A 83 11.76 1.48 -11.06
CA LYS A 83 11.34 0.71 -12.25
C LYS A 83 10.02 -0.03 -12.00
N ALA A 84 9.88 -0.70 -10.86
CA ALA A 84 8.64 -1.37 -10.46
C ALA A 84 7.46 -0.40 -10.32
N LEU A 85 7.69 0.80 -9.76
CA LEU A 85 6.67 1.84 -9.67
C LEU A 85 6.27 2.38 -11.05
N GLY A 86 7.22 2.56 -11.97
CA GLY A 86 6.97 2.94 -13.36
C GLY A 86 6.10 1.91 -14.08
N THR A 87 6.52 0.64 -14.08
CA THR A 87 5.74 -0.44 -14.69
C THR A 87 4.36 -0.62 -14.05
N ALA A 88 4.26 -0.48 -12.72
CA ALA A 88 2.96 -0.52 -12.05
C ALA A 88 2.04 0.62 -12.51
N MET A 89 2.58 1.83 -12.72
CA MET A 89 1.82 2.97 -13.24
C MET A 89 1.35 2.73 -14.68
N GLU A 90 2.22 2.20 -15.55
CA GLU A 90 1.86 1.85 -16.94
C GLU A 90 0.71 0.84 -17.00
N LEU A 91 0.80 -0.24 -16.20
CA LEU A 91 -0.25 -1.27 -16.13
C LEU A 91 -1.58 -0.72 -15.62
N ILE A 92 -1.50 0.20 -14.66
CA ILE A 92 -2.66 0.87 -14.09
C ILE A 92 -3.35 1.74 -15.16
N HIS A 93 -2.58 2.54 -15.91
CA HIS A 93 -3.11 3.35 -17.00
C HIS A 93 -3.72 2.50 -18.12
N TYR A 94 -3.03 1.44 -18.54
CA TYR A 94 -3.54 0.50 -19.52
C TYR A 94 -4.87 -0.14 -19.08
N TYR A 95 -4.98 -0.50 -17.80
CA TYR A 95 -6.20 -1.07 -17.24
C TYR A 95 -7.35 -0.05 -17.20
N ASP A 96 -7.06 1.20 -16.84
CA ASP A 96 -8.05 2.27 -16.84
C ASP A 96 -8.54 2.59 -18.27
N GLU A 97 -7.63 2.70 -19.24
CA GLU A 97 -7.98 2.95 -20.64
C GLU A 97 -8.80 1.81 -21.25
N SER A 98 -8.40 0.56 -21.03
CA SER A 98 -9.10 -0.63 -21.54
C SER A 98 -10.48 -0.82 -20.91
N THR A 99 -10.71 -0.29 -19.70
CA THR A 99 -12.01 -0.36 -19.01
C THR A 99 -12.83 0.92 -19.11
N GLN A 100 -12.45 1.87 -19.98
CA GLN A 100 -13.08 3.18 -20.10
C GLN A 100 -13.23 3.91 -18.76
N TYR A 101 -12.24 3.77 -17.88
CA TYR A 101 -12.23 4.29 -16.51
C TYR A 101 -13.36 3.79 -15.62
N ILE A 102 -14.13 2.78 -16.04
CA ILE A 102 -15.16 2.15 -15.21
C ILE A 102 -14.50 1.26 -14.15
N THR A 103 -13.37 0.62 -14.50
CA THR A 103 -12.61 -0.38 -13.70
C THR A 103 -13.46 -1.60 -13.29
N GLY A 104 -12.83 -2.71 -12.92
CA GLY A 104 -13.55 -3.96 -12.59
C GLY A 104 -14.43 -3.95 -11.34
N GLY A 105 -14.54 -2.83 -10.61
CA GLY A 105 -15.39 -2.70 -9.43
C GLY A 105 -15.01 -1.53 -8.51
N ALA A 106 -15.75 -1.37 -7.41
CA ALA A 106 -15.59 -0.23 -6.49
C ALA A 106 -14.20 -0.15 -5.83
N VAL A 107 -13.63 -1.30 -5.42
CA VAL A 107 -12.32 -1.34 -4.74
C VAL A 107 -11.17 -0.96 -5.70
N PRO A 108 -11.07 -1.52 -6.91
CA PRO A 108 -10.15 -1.02 -7.93
C PRO A 108 -10.38 0.46 -8.24
N LYS A 109 -11.63 0.91 -8.38
CA LYS A 109 -11.96 2.30 -8.75
C LYS A 109 -11.46 3.34 -7.75
N VAL A 110 -11.68 3.10 -6.46
CA VAL A 110 -11.28 4.04 -5.39
C VAL A 110 -9.77 4.12 -5.29
N ASN A 111 -9.11 2.96 -5.25
CA ASN A 111 -7.64 2.90 -5.26
C ASN A 111 -7.07 3.53 -6.52
N ASN A 112 -7.80 3.42 -7.63
CA ASN A 112 -7.41 4.02 -8.89
C ASN A 112 -7.48 5.54 -8.86
N SER A 113 -8.61 6.06 -8.41
CA SER A 113 -8.85 7.50 -8.30
C SER A 113 -7.85 8.20 -7.35
N LEU A 114 -7.36 7.51 -6.31
CA LEU A 114 -6.39 8.06 -5.36
C LEU A 114 -5.02 8.40 -5.97
N TYR A 115 -4.58 7.73 -7.05
CA TYR A 115 -3.37 8.15 -7.76
C TYR A 115 -3.66 9.10 -8.92
N THR A 116 -4.89 9.09 -9.48
CA THR A 116 -5.29 10.00 -10.56
C THR A 116 -5.39 11.45 -10.09
N ILE A 117 -5.80 11.69 -8.84
CA ILE A 117 -5.89 13.05 -8.26
C ILE A 117 -4.52 13.77 -8.23
N PRO A 118 -3.42 13.15 -7.74
CA PRO A 118 -2.11 13.77 -7.83
C PRO A 118 -1.53 13.81 -9.26
N SER A 119 -1.89 12.91 -10.18
CA SER A 119 -1.37 12.92 -11.55
C SER A 119 -2.12 13.87 -12.49
N HIS A 120 -3.42 14.10 -12.31
CA HIS A 120 -4.18 15.12 -13.04
C HIS A 120 -3.77 16.55 -12.67
N SER A 121 -3.31 16.80 -11.44
CA SER A 121 -2.73 18.10 -11.08
C SER A 121 -1.44 18.43 -11.87
N ILE A 122 -0.78 17.41 -12.43
CA ILE A 122 0.41 17.56 -13.27
C ILE A 122 0.02 17.62 -14.76
N MET A 123 -1.12 17.03 -15.14
CA MET A 123 -1.58 16.94 -16.53
C MET A 123 -2.30 18.20 -17.04
N PHE A 124 -2.80 19.07 -16.16
CA PHE A 124 -3.41 20.37 -16.50
C PHE A 124 -2.41 21.55 -16.51
N LEU A 125 -1.11 21.29 -16.33
CA LEU A 125 -0.06 22.30 -16.29
C LEU A 125 0.80 22.36 -17.57
N HIS A 126 0.30 21.80 -18.69
CA HIS A 126 1.00 21.87 -19.96
C HIS A 126 0.09 22.20 -21.14
#